data_AF-A0A8T1TNS8-F1
#
_entry.id   AF-A0A8T1TNS8-F1
#
_cell.length_a   1.000
_cell.length_b   1.000
_cell.length_c   1.000
_cell.angle_alpha   90.00
_cell.angle_beta   90.00
_cell.angle_gamma   90.00
#
_symmetry.space_group_name_H-M   'P 1'
#
loop_
_entity.id
_entity.type
_entity.pdbx_description
1 polymer ?
#
loop_
_entity_poly.entity_id
_entity_poly.type
_entity_poly.pdbx_seq_one_letter_code
_entity_poly.pdbx_strand_id
1 'polypeptide(L)'
;MEPHITKKRNILPAPTTRSTRAEILQWQRNNEHDETLFKPHLLELVQAHKPPPFYKAVAIATMYGHSVSYTPPYHPELQPIELIWGNMKGWI
;
A
#
# COMPACT_ATOMS: atom_id res chain seq x y z
N MET A 1 21.62 1.61 9.69
CA MET A 1 20.73 2.64 9.14
C MET A 1 19.33 2.08 9.13
N GLU A 2 18.42 2.62 9.93
CA GLU A 2 17.02 2.18 9.92
C GLU A 2 16.35 2.53 8.57
N PRO A 3 15.47 1.68 8.03
CA PRO A 3 14.70 2.03 6.86
C PRO A 3 13.69 3.12 7.21
N HIS A 4 13.87 4.32 6.64
CA HIS A 4 12.82 5.33 6.60
C HIS A 4 11.68 4.82 5.71
N ILE A 5 10.77 4.03 6.29
CA ILE A 5 9.57 3.58 5.59
C ILE A 5 8.58 4.75 5.53
N THR A 6 8.60 5.50 4.42
CA THR A 6 7.51 6.45 4.13
C THR A 6 6.22 5.67 3.92
N LYS A 7 5.21 5.90 4.76
CA LYS A 7 3.90 5.27 4.61
C LYS A 7 3.25 5.73 3.30
N LYS A 8 3.23 4.86 2.28
CA LYS A 8 2.54 5.11 1.02
C LYS A 8 1.02 5.17 1.28
N ARG A 9 0.34 6.19 0.74
CA ARG A 9 -1.11 6.36 0.90
C ARG A 9 -1.87 5.34 0.03
N ASN A 10 -2.44 4.32 0.67
CA ASN A 10 -3.36 3.37 0.04
C ASN A 10 -4.75 4.02 -0.10
N ILE A 11 -5.40 3.85 -1.25
CA ILE A 11 -6.75 4.39 -1.49
C ILE A 11 -7.86 3.39 -1.14
N LEU A 12 -7.52 2.11 -0.95
CA LEU A 12 -8.43 1.06 -0.48
C LEU A 12 -7.89 0.46 0.83
N PRO A 13 -7.88 1.22 1.94
CA PRO A 13 -7.40 0.69 3.20
C PRO A 13 -8.35 -0.38 3.74
N ALA A 14 -7.80 -1.52 4.15
CA ALA A 14 -8.54 -2.54 4.89
C ALA A 14 -8.77 -2.08 6.34
N PRO A 15 -9.87 -2.50 6.99
CA PRO A 15 -10.10 -2.29 8.41
C PRO A 15 -8.94 -2.82 9.27
N THR A 16 -8.73 -2.20 10.43
CA THR A 16 -7.66 -2.57 11.36
C THR A 16 -8.21 -2.89 12.74
N THR A 17 -7.36 -3.29 13.69
CA THR A 17 -7.76 -3.48 15.09
C THR A 17 -8.41 -2.23 15.71
N ARG A 18 -8.11 -1.05 15.18
CA ARG A 18 -8.71 0.24 15.57
C ARG A 18 -10.08 0.50 14.96
N SER A 19 -10.46 -0.21 13.90
CA SER A 19 -11.78 -0.09 13.28
C SER A 19 -12.85 -0.66 14.21
N THR A 20 -14.02 -0.07 14.16
CA THR A 20 -15.22 -0.57 14.84
C THR A 20 -15.69 -1.87 14.19
N ARG A 21 -16.47 -2.66 14.93
CA ARG A 21 -17.07 -3.89 14.39
C ARG A 21 -17.96 -3.60 13.18
N ALA A 22 -18.73 -2.51 13.24
CA ALA A 22 -19.61 -2.09 12.15
C ALA A 22 -18.83 -1.75 10.88
N GLU A 23 -17.71 -1.02 10.99
CA GLU A 23 -16.84 -0.72 9.83
C GLU A 23 -16.24 -1.99 9.21
N ILE A 24 -15.86 -2.97 10.04
CA ILE A 24 -15.32 -4.25 9.56
C ILE A 24 -16.38 -5.02 8.77
N LEU A 25 -17.59 -5.14 9.32
CA LEU A 25 -18.72 -5.80 8.63
C LEU A 25 -19.11 -5.07 7.34
N GLN A 26 -19.16 -3.74 7.36
CA GLN A 26 -19.47 -2.93 6.18
C GLN A 26 -18.43 -3.13 5.07
N TRP A 27 -17.15 -3.21 5.41
CA TRP A 27 -16.09 -3.50 4.45
C TRP A 27 -16.20 -4.93 3.88
N GLN A 28 -16.68 -5.88 4.68
CA GLN A 28 -16.89 -7.27 4.28
C GLN A 28 -18.24 -7.53 3.60
N ARG A 29 -19.08 -6.52 3.35
CA ARG A 29 -20.45 -6.68 2.85
C ARG A 29 -20.59 -7.54 1.59
N ASN A 30 -19.58 -7.52 0.72
CA ASN A 30 -19.57 -8.29 -0.53
C ASN A 30 -18.94 -9.69 -0.40
N ASN A 31 -18.45 -10.04 0.79
CA ASN A 31 -17.89 -11.36 1.09
C ASN A 31 -18.87 -12.13 1.98
N GLU A 32 -18.98 -13.44 1.78
CA GLU A 32 -19.72 -14.30 2.69
C GLU A 32 -19.01 -14.29 4.06
N HIS A 33 -19.72 -13.85 5.09
CA HIS A 33 -19.20 -13.84 6.46
C HIS A 33 -20.33 -14.14 7.44
N ASP A 34 -19.98 -14.82 8.53
CA ASP A 34 -20.91 -15.09 9.62
C ASP A 34 -20.98 -13.86 10.54
N GLU A 35 -22.16 -13.23 10.60
CA GLU A 35 -22.43 -12.05 11.41
C GLU A 35 -22.32 -12.30 12.92
N THR A 36 -22.21 -13.55 13.37
CA THR A 36 -22.01 -13.91 14.77
C THR A 36 -20.54 -13.90 15.20
N LEU A 37 -19.60 -13.78 14.26
CA LEU A 37 -18.18 -13.82 14.55
C LEU A 37 -17.72 -12.66 15.44
N PHE A 38 -16.79 -13.00 16.33
CA PHE A 38 -16.07 -12.04 17.17
C PHE A 38 -15.09 -11.22 16.34
N LYS A 39 -14.79 -10.00 16.80
CA LYS A 39 -13.89 -9.05 16.13
C LYS A 39 -12.53 -9.65 15.70
N PRO A 40 -11.84 -10.51 16.49
CA PRO A 40 -10.60 -11.12 16.05
C PRO A 40 -10.76 -11.97 14.78
N HIS A 41 -11.77 -12.84 14.75
CA HIS A 41 -12.08 -13.68 13.58
C HIS A 41 -12.48 -12.85 12.36
N LEU A 42 -13.22 -11.76 12.55
CA LEU A 42 -13.52 -10.82 11.47
C LEU A 42 -12.25 -10.18 10.88
N LEU A 43 -11.26 -9.86 11.72
CA LEU A 43 -9.98 -9.31 11.25
C LEU A 43 -9.13 -10.35 10.50
N GLU A 44 -9.20 -11.62 10.87
CA GLU A 44 -8.55 -12.71 10.10
C GLU A 44 -9.16 -12.82 8.70
N LEU A 45 -10.49 -12.74 8.60
CA LEU A 45 -11.17 -12.71 7.31
C LEU A 45 -10.81 -11.46 6.49
N VAL A 46 -10.69 -10.29 7.13
CA VAL A 46 -10.19 -9.08 6.45
C VAL A 46 -8.77 -9.32 5.91
N GLN A 47 -7.89 -9.97 6.67
CA GLN A 47 -6.53 -10.27 6.23
C GLN A 47 -6.49 -11.25 5.06
N ALA A 48 -7.41 -12.21 5.01
CA ALA A 48 -7.54 -13.16 3.91
C ALA A 48 -8.09 -12.52 2.62
N HIS A 49 -9.06 -11.61 2.74
CA HIS A 49 -9.74 -11.01 1.59
C HIS A 49 -9.16 -9.67 1.13
N LYS A 50 -8.23 -9.06 1.88
CA LYS A 50 -7.70 -7.75 1.50
C LYS A 50 -6.99 -7.83 0.14
N PRO A 51 -7.33 -6.92 -0.80
CA PRO A 51 -6.59 -6.84 -2.05
C PRO A 51 -5.17 -6.33 -1.79
N PRO A 52 -4.25 -6.53 -2.75
CA PRO A 52 -2.97 -5.85 -2.73
C PRO A 52 -3.18 -4.33 -2.63
N PRO A 53 -2.28 -3.61 -1.94
CA PRO A 53 -2.44 -2.17 -1.72
C PRO A 53 -2.41 -1.42 -3.05
N PHE A 54 -3.37 -0.51 -3.24
CA PHE A 54 -3.42 0.36 -4.42
C PHE A 54 -3.11 1.79 -4.01
N TYR A 55 -1.94 2.29 -4.40
CA TYR A 55 -1.42 3.56 -3.91
C TYR A 55 -1.91 4.75 -4.73
N LYS A 56 -2.15 5.88 -4.06
CA LYS A 56 -2.64 7.12 -4.70
C LYS A 56 -1.74 7.60 -5.85
N ALA A 57 -0.43 7.41 -5.74
CA ALA A 57 0.52 7.75 -6.81
C ALA A 57 0.28 6.92 -8.09
N VAL A 58 -0.03 5.62 -7.94
CA VAL A 58 -0.37 4.75 -9.08
C VAL A 58 -1.67 5.21 -9.71
N ALA A 59 -2.70 5.46 -8.90
CA ALA A 59 -3.98 5.96 -9.41
C ALA A 59 -3.83 7.23 -10.25
N ILE A 60 -3.07 8.22 -9.76
CA ILE A 60 -2.81 9.46 -10.48
C ILE A 60 -2.05 9.18 -11.79
N ALA A 61 -0.97 8.40 -11.75
CA ALA A 61 -0.19 8.10 -12.95
C ALA A 61 -1.05 7.39 -14.02
N THR A 62 -1.84 6.41 -13.60
CA THR A 62 -2.75 5.67 -14.49
C THR A 62 -3.82 6.58 -15.10
N MET A 63 -4.35 7.56 -14.36
CA MET A 63 -5.30 8.55 -14.91
C MET A 63 -4.71 9.33 -16.10
N TYR A 64 -3.39 9.52 -16.13
CA TYR A 64 -2.67 10.18 -17.23
C TYR A 64 -2.03 9.19 -18.23
N GLY A 65 -2.40 7.90 -18.19
CA GLY A 65 -1.87 6.89 -19.11
C GLY A 65 -0.43 6.42 -18.81
N HIS A 66 0.06 6.67 -17.59
CA HIS A 66 1.39 6.26 -17.16
C HIS A 66 1.35 5.02 -16.25
N SER A 67 2.45 4.27 -16.26
CA SER A 67 2.71 3.15 -15.35
C SER A 67 3.77 3.53 -14.32
N VAL A 68 3.61 3.06 -13.08
CA VAL A 68 4.55 3.32 -11.98
C VAL A 68 5.40 2.09 -11.73
N SER A 69 6.72 2.26 -11.80
CA SER A 69 7.71 1.24 -11.43
C SER A 69 8.29 1.56 -10.05
N TYR A 70 8.48 0.55 -9.21
CA TYR A 70 9.12 0.67 -7.92
C TYR A 70 10.50 0.01 -7.95
N THR A 71 11.52 0.74 -7.52
CA THR A 71 12.85 0.17 -7.29
C THR A 71 12.93 -0.47 -5.90
N PRO A 72 13.73 -1.53 -5.74
CA PRO A 72 14.07 -2.07 -4.43
C PRO A 72 14.75 -0.99 -3.56
N PRO A 73 14.57 -1.04 -2.23
CA PRO A 73 15.21 -0.10 -1.31
C PRO A 73 16.75 -0.29 -1.35
N TYR A 74 17.50 0.81 -1.19
CA TYR A 74 18.97 0.83 -1.18
C TYR A 74 19.65 0.46 -2.51
N HIS A 75 18.92 0.57 -3.63
CA HIS A 75 19.45 0.40 -4.97
C HIS A 75 19.36 1.70 -5.79
N PRO A 76 20.11 2.76 -5.40
CA PRO A 76 20.09 4.05 -6.12
C PRO A 76 20.59 3.93 -7.56
N GLU A 77 21.42 2.93 -7.88
CA GLU A 77 21.88 2.62 -9.24
C GLU A 77 20.73 2.26 -10.20
N LEU A 78 19.57 1.84 -9.66
CA LEU A 78 18.37 1.54 -10.43
C LEU A 78 17.45 2.76 -10.61
N GLN A 79 17.81 3.92 -10.03
CA GLN A 79 17.02 5.15 -10.09
C GLN A 79 17.71 6.17 -11.00
N PRO A 80 17.21 6.39 -12.24
CA PRO A 80 17.88 7.28 -13.21
C PRO A 80 18.16 8.69 -12.69
N ILE A 81 17.29 9.23 -11.82
CA ILE A 81 17.48 10.56 -11.22
C ILE A 81 18.72 10.63 -10.32
N GLU A 82 19.01 9.57 -9.56
CA GLU A 82 20.18 9.50 -8.68
C GLU A 82 21.47 9.41 -9.50
N LEU A 83 21.44 8.71 -10.64
CA LEU A 83 22.57 8.63 -11.57
C LEU A 83 22.91 10.01 -12.15
N ILE A 84 21.90 10.74 -12.66
CA ILE A 84 22.10 12.09 -13.19
C ILE A 84 22.61 13.04 -12.09
N TRP A 85 22.04 12.96 -10.89
CA TRP A 85 22.44 13.79 -9.76
C TRP A 85 23.86 13.49 -9.27
N GLY A 86 24.26 12.22 -9.24
CA GLY A 86 25.62 11.81 -8.90
C GLY A 86 26.65 12.32 -9.91
N ASN A 87 26.32 12.25 -11.21
CA ASN A 87 27.15 12.80 -12.27
C ASN A 87 27.32 14.32 -12.15
N MET A 88 26.23 15.05 -11.88
CA MET A 88 26.27 16.52 -11.71
C MET A 88 27.14 16.97 -10.52
N LYS A 89 27.29 16.14 -9.48
CA LYS A 89 28.09 16.46 -8.30
C LYS A 89 29.52 15.90 -8.34
N GLY A 90 29.88 15.20 -9.41
CA GLY A 90 31.17 14.50 -9.52
C GLY A 90 31.35 13.37 -8.51
N TRP A 91 30.24 12.72 -8.11
CA TRP A 91 30.25 11.57 -7.20
C TRP A 91 30.38 10.23 -7.93
N ILE A 92 30.16 10.25 -9.24
CA ILE A 92 30.26 9.12 -10.18
C ILE A 92 31.26 9.51 -11.25
#